data_AF-A0A1D1YMY3-F1
#
_entry.id   AF-A0A1D1YMY3-F1
#
_cell.length_a   1.000
_cell.length_b   1.000
_cell.length_c   1.000
_cell.angle_alpha   90.00
_cell.angle_beta   90.00
_cell.angle_gamma   90.00
#
_symmetry.space_group_name_H-M   'P 1'
#
loop_
_entity.id
_entity.type
_entity.pdbx_description
1 polymer ?
#
loop_
_entity_poly.entity_id
_entity_poly.type
_entity_poly.pdbx_seq_one_letter_code
_entity_poly.pdbx_strand_id
1 'polypeptide(L)'
;EVWAELREEARADVEGEPVLRTYYHHAVLSHACLEGALAAHVAAKLGSPNHVPADALFEILLDAFLADPEIQLAVRADLRAARDRDPACSSILHCLLHYKGFQALQAHRVAHRLWTSGRRVMALFLQSRVSEVFAVDI
;
A
#
# COMPACT_ATOMS: atom_id res chain seq x y z
N GLU A 1 3.45 -13.10 -12.55
CA GLU A 1 4.02 -11.91 -11.87
C GLU A 1 3.12 -11.50 -10.70
N VAL A 2 3.66 -10.92 -9.62
CA VAL A 2 2.91 -10.60 -8.36
C VAL A 2 1.61 -9.83 -8.62
N TRP A 3 1.63 -8.87 -9.55
CA TRP A 3 0.44 -8.07 -9.87
C TRP A 3 -0.68 -8.89 -10.51
N ALA A 4 -0.36 -9.76 -11.47
CA ALA A 4 -1.35 -10.61 -12.12
C ALA A 4 -2.02 -11.54 -11.11
N GLU A 5 -1.22 -12.16 -10.23
CA GLU A 5 -1.70 -13.02 -9.16
C GLU A 5 -2.63 -12.28 -8.19
N LEU A 6 -2.27 -11.06 -7.79
CA LEU A 6 -3.09 -10.24 -6.91
C LEU A 6 -4.44 -9.88 -7.56
N ARG A 7 -4.46 -9.63 -8.87
CA ARG A 7 -5.70 -9.42 -9.62
C ARG A 7 -6.55 -10.68 -9.74
N GLU A 8 -5.94 -11.86 -9.92
CA GLU A 8 -6.68 -13.12 -9.92
C GLU A 8 -7.31 -13.41 -8.56
N GLU A 9 -6.56 -13.23 -7.46
CA GLU A 9 -7.10 -13.35 -6.10
C GLU A 9 -8.27 -12.38 -5.88
N ALA A 10 -8.16 -11.14 -6.37
CA ALA A 10 -9.24 -10.16 -6.24
C ALA A 10 -10.49 -10.54 -7.02
N ARG A 11 -10.36 -11.20 -8.19
CA ARG A 11 -11.52 -11.70 -8.93
C ARG A 11 -12.17 -12.88 -8.21
N ALA A 12 -11.37 -13.81 -7.69
CA ALA A 12 -11.86 -14.95 -6.92
C ALA A 12 -12.62 -14.50 -5.67
N ASP A 13 -12.10 -13.53 -4.92
CA ASP A 13 -12.77 -12.97 -3.73
C ASP A 13 -14.11 -12.29 -4.08
N VAL A 14 -14.21 -11.63 -5.24
CA VAL A 14 -15.46 -11.01 -5.70
C VAL A 14 -16.52 -12.04 -6.09
N GLU A 15 -16.10 -13.19 -6.60
CA GLU A 15 -17.00 -14.32 -6.88
C GLU A 15 -17.49 -14.98 -5.58
N GLY A 16 -16.59 -15.15 -4.60
CA GLY A 16 -16.91 -15.71 -3.30
C GLY A 16 -17.76 -14.80 -2.40
N GLU A 17 -17.54 -13.49 -2.46
CA GLU A 17 -18.22 -12.50 -1.64
C GLU A 17 -18.67 -11.26 -2.45
N PRO A 18 -19.82 -11.34 -3.14
CA PRO A 18 -20.29 -10.28 -4.04
C PRO A 18 -20.53 -8.92 -3.37
N VAL A 19 -20.77 -8.86 -2.05
CA VAL A 19 -20.97 -7.58 -1.34
C VAL A 19 -19.71 -6.72 -1.38
N LEU A 20 -18.53 -7.33 -1.50
CA LEU A 20 -17.24 -6.64 -1.56
C LEU A 20 -16.82 -6.26 -2.99
N ARG A 21 -17.65 -6.52 -4.00
CA ARG A 21 -17.34 -6.24 -5.42
C ARG A 21 -16.84 -4.82 -5.65
N THR A 22 -17.57 -3.83 -5.16
CA THR A 22 -17.21 -2.42 -5.32
C THR A 22 -15.90 -2.11 -4.61
N TYR A 23 -15.70 -2.66 -3.41
CA TYR A 23 -14.47 -2.48 -2.63
C TYR A 23 -13.24 -3.02 -3.39
N TYR A 24 -13.26 -4.28 -3.82
CA TYR A 24 -12.13 -4.87 -4.57
C TYR A 24 -11.91 -4.20 -5.93
N HIS A 25 -12.99 -3.75 -6.58
CA HIS A 25 -12.85 -3.02 -7.83
C HIS A 25 -12.08 -1.71 -7.62
N HIS A 26 -12.44 -0.92 -6.62
CA HIS A 26 -11.75 0.32 -6.29
C HIS A 26 -10.35 0.10 -5.73
N ALA A 27 -10.13 -0.94 -4.92
CA ALA A 27 -8.85 -1.16 -4.26
C ALA A 27 -7.79 -1.75 -5.21
N VAL A 28 -8.20 -2.52 -6.21
CA VAL A 28 -7.28 -3.30 -7.06
C VAL A 28 -7.67 -3.28 -8.53
N LEU A 29 -8.89 -3.71 -8.88
CA LEU A 29 -9.18 -4.08 -10.27
C LEU A 29 -9.20 -2.87 -11.22
N SER A 30 -9.48 -1.66 -10.72
CA SER A 30 -9.45 -0.41 -11.48
C SER A 30 -8.04 0.16 -11.72
N HIS A 31 -7.02 -0.37 -11.05
CA HIS A 31 -5.64 0.13 -11.20
C HIS A 31 -4.91 -0.58 -12.35
N ALA A 32 -3.97 0.14 -12.98
CA ALA A 32 -3.14 -0.39 -14.06
C ALA A 32 -1.94 -1.23 -13.56
N CYS A 33 -1.43 -0.90 -12.36
CA CYS A 33 -0.24 -1.54 -11.78
C CYS A 33 -0.36 -1.69 -10.24
N LEU A 34 0.56 -2.48 -9.68
CA LEU A 34 0.65 -2.74 -8.23
C LEU A 34 0.91 -1.46 -7.44
N GLU A 35 1.80 -0.61 -7.94
CA GLU A 35 2.17 0.66 -7.31
C GLU A 35 0.98 1.61 -7.21
N GLY A 36 0.14 1.67 -8.25
CA GLY A 36 -1.09 2.44 -8.25
C GLY A 36 -2.10 1.95 -7.21
N ALA A 37 -2.33 0.64 -7.14
CA ALA A 37 -3.23 0.06 -6.15
C ALA A 37 -2.72 0.28 -4.71
N LEU A 38 -1.42 0.05 -4.47
CA LEU A 38 -0.80 0.25 -3.17
C LEU A 38 -0.84 1.72 -2.75
N ALA A 39 -0.48 2.64 -3.64
CA ALA A 39 -0.52 4.07 -3.36
C ALA A 39 -1.94 4.52 -3.00
N ALA A 40 -2.94 4.11 -3.77
CA ALA A 40 -4.33 4.49 -3.52
C ALA A 40 -4.83 3.96 -2.17
N HIS A 41 -4.54 2.70 -1.86
CA HIS A 41 -4.95 2.07 -0.61
C HIS A 41 -4.27 2.70 0.61
N VAL A 42 -2.97 2.92 0.56
CA VAL A 42 -2.21 3.56 1.65
C VAL A 42 -2.62 5.03 1.81
N ALA A 43 -2.82 5.76 0.72
CA ALA A 43 -3.29 7.14 0.74
C ALA A 43 -4.66 7.27 1.40
N ALA A 44 -5.61 6.40 1.05
CA ALA A 44 -6.94 6.37 1.64
C ALA A 44 -6.90 6.13 3.15
N LYS A 45 -5.95 5.32 3.65
CA LYS A 45 -5.78 5.05 5.08
C LYS A 45 -5.06 6.17 5.82
N LEU A 46 -4.02 6.76 5.23
CA LEU A 46 -3.20 7.79 5.88
C LEU A 46 -3.80 9.19 5.77
N GLY A 47 -4.63 9.42 4.76
CA GLY A 47 -5.35 10.67 4.54
C GLY A 47 -6.20 11.07 5.74
N SER A 48 -6.43 12.36 5.88
CA SER A 48 -7.30 12.94 6.92
C SER A 48 -8.19 13.98 6.26
N PRO A 49 -9.53 13.87 6.36
CA PRO A 49 -10.47 14.79 5.71
C PRO A 49 -10.19 16.28 5.99
N ASN A 50 -9.68 16.59 7.17
CA ASN A 50 -9.49 17.97 7.64
C ASN A 50 -8.05 18.50 7.50
N HIS A 51 -7.09 17.68 7.06
CA HIS A 51 -5.67 18.08 7.09
C HIS A 51 -4.97 17.82 5.76
N VAL A 52 -4.92 16.56 5.32
CA VAL A 52 -4.24 16.18 4.09
C VAL A 52 -5.17 15.22 3.33
N PRO A 53 -5.73 15.66 2.17
CA PRO A 53 -6.59 14.83 1.35
C PRO A 53 -5.88 13.56 0.87
N ALA A 54 -6.63 12.47 0.74
CA ALA A 54 -6.10 11.20 0.24
C ALA A 54 -5.50 11.36 -1.18
N ASP A 55 -6.15 12.12 -2.06
CA ASP A 55 -5.65 12.32 -3.43
C ASP A 55 -4.27 12.98 -3.48
N ALA A 56 -4.01 13.94 -2.58
CA ALA A 56 -2.70 14.57 -2.48
C ALA A 56 -1.62 13.59 -2.00
N LEU A 57 -1.96 12.68 -1.07
CA LEU A 57 -1.04 11.62 -0.63
C LEU A 57 -0.84 10.56 -1.69
N PHE A 58 -1.88 10.23 -2.45
CA PHE A 58 -1.82 9.27 -3.54
C PHE A 58 -0.75 9.68 -4.56
N GLU A 59 -0.76 10.93 -5.03
CA GLU A 59 0.23 11.43 -5.99
C GLU A 59 1.67 11.33 -5.43
N ILE A 60 1.87 11.69 -4.16
CA ILE A 60 3.18 11.62 -3.50
C ILE A 60 3.67 10.16 -3.37
N LEU A 61 2.79 9.25 -2.93
CA LEU A 61 3.11 7.84 -2.78
C LEU A 61 3.40 7.19 -4.13
N LEU A 62 2.56 7.45 -5.12
CA LEU A 62 2.70 6.89 -6.47
C LEU A 62 4.01 7.35 -7.12
N ASP A 63 4.32 8.64 -7.08
CA ASP A 63 5.59 9.17 -7.59
C ASP A 63 6.79 8.50 -6.92
N ALA A 64 6.76 8.37 -5.59
CA ALA A 64 7.84 7.71 -4.84
C ALA A 64 8.00 6.23 -5.21
N PHE A 65 6.90 5.49 -5.38
CA PHE A 65 6.95 4.09 -5.82
C PHE A 65 7.45 3.94 -7.26
N LEU A 66 7.01 4.79 -8.18
CA LEU A 66 7.39 4.70 -9.59
C LEU A 66 8.82 5.17 -9.86
N ALA A 67 9.31 6.15 -9.09
CA ALA A 67 10.63 6.73 -9.28
C ALA A 67 11.78 5.91 -8.63
N ASP A 68 11.48 4.77 -8.01
CA ASP A 68 12.47 3.93 -7.32
C ASP A 68 12.29 2.43 -7.60
N PRO A 69 13.10 1.84 -8.50
CA PRO A 69 13.06 0.41 -8.77
C PRO A 69 13.37 -0.46 -7.55
N GLU A 70 14.17 0.02 -6.59
CA GLU A 70 14.48 -0.74 -5.38
C GLU A 70 13.26 -0.83 -4.46
N ILE A 71 12.48 0.26 -4.33
CA ILE A 71 11.22 0.21 -3.59
C ILE A 71 10.24 -0.74 -4.27
N GLN A 72 10.14 -0.74 -5.61
CA GLN A 72 9.26 -1.66 -6.34
C GLN A 72 9.62 -3.13 -6.12
N LEU A 73 10.91 -3.46 -6.16
CA LEU A 73 11.41 -4.80 -5.85
C LEU A 73 11.11 -5.18 -4.40
N ALA A 74 11.33 -4.26 -3.47
CA ALA A 74 11.07 -4.48 -2.05
C ALA A 74 9.58 -4.73 -1.76
N VAL A 75 8.66 -3.96 -2.35
CA VAL A 75 7.20 -4.16 -2.21
C VAL A 75 6.81 -5.60 -2.61
N ARG A 76 7.32 -6.08 -3.74
CA ARG A 76 7.06 -7.43 -4.24
C ARG A 76 7.66 -8.50 -3.34
N ALA A 77 8.88 -8.27 -2.85
CA ALA A 77 9.56 -9.18 -1.93
C ALA A 77 8.83 -9.26 -0.58
N ASP A 78 8.34 -8.14 -0.06
CA ASP A 78 7.60 -8.05 1.20
C ASP A 78 6.26 -8.80 1.11
N LEU A 79 5.52 -8.68 -0.01
CA LEU A 79 4.30 -9.45 -0.25
C LEU A 79 4.56 -10.97 -0.29
N ARG A 80 5.61 -11.39 -1.01
CA ARG A 80 6.03 -12.79 -1.05
C ARG A 80 6.43 -13.28 0.33
N ALA A 81 7.25 -12.52 1.05
CA ALA A 81 7.72 -12.87 2.38
C ALA A 81 6.56 -13.01 3.38
N ALA A 82 5.55 -12.15 3.31
CA ALA A 82 4.36 -12.26 4.15
C ALA A 82 3.65 -13.59 3.90
N ARG A 83 3.32 -13.89 2.63
CA ARG A 83 2.62 -15.12 2.29
C ARG A 83 3.43 -16.38 2.59
N ASP A 84 4.73 -16.37 2.30
CA ASP A 84 5.57 -17.57 2.39
C ASP A 84 5.96 -17.89 3.85
N ARG A 85 5.91 -16.90 4.77
CA ARG A 85 6.38 -17.05 6.16
C ARG A 85 5.29 -16.96 7.21
N ASP A 86 4.15 -16.32 6.92
CA ASP A 86 3.02 -16.26 7.83
C ASP A 86 2.00 -17.34 7.48
N PRO A 87 1.81 -18.38 8.32
CA PRO A 87 0.82 -19.42 8.09
C PRO A 87 -0.63 -18.90 7.96
N ALA A 88 -0.92 -17.72 8.51
CA ALA A 88 -2.23 -17.08 8.39
C ALA A 88 -2.39 -16.27 7.09
N CYS A 89 -1.30 -15.98 6.39
CA CYS A 89 -1.30 -15.20 5.15
C CYS A 89 -1.27 -16.13 3.93
N SER A 90 -2.43 -16.62 3.50
CA SER A 90 -2.51 -17.45 2.29
C SER A 90 -2.59 -16.64 0.98
N SER A 91 -2.85 -15.33 1.06
CA SER A 91 -3.13 -14.45 -0.07
C SER A 91 -2.28 -13.17 -0.05
N ILE A 92 -1.67 -12.84 -1.20
CA ILE A 92 -0.94 -11.58 -1.36
C ILE A 92 -1.87 -10.36 -1.40
N LEU A 93 -3.09 -10.53 -1.90
CA LEU A 93 -4.15 -9.53 -1.87
C LEU A 93 -4.52 -9.16 -0.43
N HIS A 94 -4.78 -10.15 0.41
CA HIS A 94 -5.13 -9.91 1.81
C HIS A 94 -3.98 -9.25 2.57
N CYS A 95 -2.73 -9.59 2.25
CA CYS A 95 -1.57 -8.87 2.76
C CYS A 95 -1.62 -7.38 2.39
N LEU A 96 -1.77 -7.06 1.10
CA LEU A 96 -1.84 -5.68 0.63
C LEU A 96 -2.97 -4.89 1.31
N LEU A 97 -4.17 -5.49 1.41
CA LEU A 97 -5.37 -4.80 1.86
C LEU A 97 -5.50 -4.72 3.39
N HIS A 98 -5.03 -5.72 4.13
CA HIS A 98 -5.35 -5.86 5.56
C HIS A 98 -4.14 -5.85 6.49
N TYR A 99 -2.92 -6.16 6.00
CA TYR A 99 -1.76 -6.24 6.88
C TYR A 99 -1.17 -4.86 7.14
N LYS A 100 -1.53 -4.28 8.30
CA LYS A 100 -1.03 -2.96 8.74
C LYS A 100 0.49 -2.88 8.82
N GLY A 101 1.18 -3.98 9.15
CA GLY A 101 2.65 -4.03 9.19
C GLY A 101 3.26 -3.89 7.80
N PHE A 102 2.69 -4.58 6.80
CA PHE A 102 3.09 -4.43 5.41
C PHE A 102 2.83 -2.99 4.93
N GLN A 103 1.63 -2.46 5.16
CA GLN A 103 1.24 -1.09 4.76
C GLN A 103 2.16 -0.03 5.40
N ALA A 104 2.45 -0.16 6.69
CA ALA A 104 3.36 0.72 7.42
C ALA A 104 4.78 0.67 6.84
N LEU A 105 5.29 -0.52 6.52
CA LEU A 105 6.63 -0.67 5.92
C LEU A 105 6.71 0.02 4.57
N GLN A 106 5.71 -0.13 3.70
CA GLN A 106 5.73 0.53 2.39
C GLN A 106 5.62 2.06 2.52
N ALA A 107 4.80 2.56 3.44
CA ALA A 107 4.71 3.99 3.74
C ALA A 107 6.04 4.53 4.31
N HIS A 108 6.72 3.76 5.16
CA HIS A 108 8.04 4.12 5.67
C HIS A 108 9.09 4.22 4.55
N ARG A 109 9.10 3.31 3.56
CA ARG A 109 10.02 3.42 2.41
C ARG A 109 9.83 4.74 1.64
N VAL A 110 8.57 5.17 1.47
CA VAL A 110 8.28 6.48 0.86
C VAL A 110 8.74 7.62 1.78
N ALA A 111 8.46 7.56 3.08
CA ALA A 111 8.94 8.56 4.05
C ALA A 111 10.47 8.66 4.05
N HIS A 112 11.18 7.53 3.98
CA HIS A 112 12.63 7.48 3.89
C HIS A 112 13.15 8.15 2.61
N ARG A 113 12.55 7.88 1.45
CA ARG A 113 12.90 8.55 0.19
C ARG A 113 12.65 10.06 0.25
N LEU A 114 11.55 10.49 0.85
CA LEU A 114 11.26 11.91 1.07
C LEU A 114 12.29 12.55 2.01
N TRP A 115 12.72 11.82 3.04
CA TRP A 115 13.74 12.29 3.96
C TRP A 115 15.09 12.51 3.27
N THR A 116 15.55 11.52 2.50
CA THR A 116 16.85 11.57 1.81
C THR A 116 16.86 12.58 0.66
N SER A 117 15.70 12.86 0.05
CA SER A 117 15.52 13.94 -0.94
C SER A 117 15.31 15.33 -0.33
N GLY A 118 15.39 15.48 1.00
CA GLY A 118 15.29 16.77 1.69
C GLY A 118 13.87 17.24 2.00
N ARG A 119 12.83 16.51 1.59
CA ARG A 119 11.41 16.77 1.92
C ARG A 119 11.06 16.30 3.34
N ARG A 120 11.87 16.68 4.33
CA ARG A 120 11.82 16.17 5.72
C ARG A 120 10.48 16.41 6.43
N VAL A 121 9.84 17.56 6.20
CA VAL A 121 8.54 17.87 6.81
C VAL A 121 7.46 16.86 6.37
N MET A 122 7.46 16.49 5.08
CA MET A 122 6.52 15.50 4.57
C MET A 122 6.86 14.09 5.08
N ALA A 123 8.15 13.75 5.19
CA ALA A 123 8.59 12.49 5.77
C ALA A 123 8.11 12.32 7.23
N LEU A 124 8.28 13.37 8.06
CA LEU A 124 7.81 13.39 9.45
C LEU A 124 6.28 13.32 9.54
N PHE A 125 5.57 14.02 8.64
CA PHE A 125 4.12 13.92 8.56
C PHE A 125 3.67 12.47 8.29
N LEU A 126 4.27 11.81 7.28
CA LEU A 126 3.93 10.42 6.97
C LEU A 126 4.25 9.49 8.13
N GLN A 127 5.42 9.64 8.78
CA GLN A 127 5.78 8.85 9.95
C GLN A 127 4.75 9.02 11.08
N SER A 128 4.32 10.25 11.38
CA SER A 128 3.29 10.51 12.39
C SER A 128 1.96 9.85 12.03
N ARG A 129 1.53 9.92 10.77
CA ARG A 129 0.28 9.26 10.32
C ARG A 129 0.39 7.74 10.36
N VAL A 130 1.53 7.18 10.01
CA VAL A 130 1.78 5.72 10.08
C VAL A 130 1.74 5.24 11.53
N SER A 131 2.35 5.98 12.46
CA SER A 131 2.28 5.68 13.89
C SER A 131 0.84 5.71 14.40
N GLU A 132 0.06 6.73 14.03
CA GLU A 132 -1.34 6.86 14.45
C GLU A 132 -2.26 5.78 13.86
N VAL A 133 -2.16 5.51 12.55
CA VAL A 133 -3.11 4.65 11.82
C VAL A 133 -2.74 3.17 11.92
N PHE A 134 -1.45 2.85 11.90
CA PHE A 134 -0.96 1.47 11.88
C PHE A 134 -0.37 1.00 13.21
N ALA A 135 -0.17 1.90 14.18
CA ALA A 135 0.51 1.62 15.45
C ALA A 135 1.92 1.04 15.22
N VAL A 136 2.64 1.60 14.25
CA VAL A 136 4.01 1.25 13.88
C VAL A 136 4.80 2.55 13.78
N ASP A 137 5.90 2.66 14.53
CA ASP A 137 6.74 3.86 14.57
C ASP A 137 8.15 3.52 14.07
N ILE A 138 8.51 4.00 12.87
CA ILE A 138 9.78 3.75 12.17
C ILE A 138 10.30 5.05 11.56
#